data_AF-A0A242CD92-F1
#
_entry.id   AF-A0A242CD92-F1
#
_cell.length_a   1.000
_cell.length_b   1.000
_cell.length_c   1.000
_cell.angle_alpha   90.00
_cell.angle_beta   90.00
_cell.angle_gamma   90.00
#
_symmetry.space_group_name_H-M   'P 1'
#
loop_
_entity.id
_entity.type
_entity.pdbx_description
1 polymer ?
#
loop_
_entity_poly.entity_id
_entity_poly.type
_entity_poly.pdbx_seq_one_letter_code
_entity_poly.pdbx_strand_id
1 'polypeptide(L)'
;MGKVYFVGAGSGDPELLTLKGKRLLESADVIIYDRLVHPVLLYLAKDSARFIYSGKYPKNHVLKQKNINQLLLEEGGKHQSVVRLKGGDPGIFGRVGEEVSTLQAKGISYEIVPGVTAASAASSYSGIPLTHREYSSKVTLATAHRQAGESIDFKGLTENGTICLYMGVERVEDTQRKLLEQGVSPNLPVAIVEWGSLGRQRTMTASIQTMVEAIENYQLQNPSLIIVGEVVSCRKGAEWFEQLPLFGQKILLLDIEKIDFEIILSYTQKGADVYAIQVGEQRDLRFDEVHRCYLRDHSFDEVVYLDQNLKNMYIKELDSLNVRVRKR
;
A
#
# COMPACT_ATOMS: atom_id res chain seq x y z
N MET A 1 -24.63 11.98 -16.57
CA MET A 1 -23.61 10.92 -16.65
C MET A 1 -22.50 11.25 -15.68
N GLY A 2 -22.08 10.28 -14.88
CA GLY A 2 -21.01 10.44 -13.90
C GLY A 2 -19.63 10.50 -14.50
N LYS A 3 -18.64 10.77 -13.63
CA LYS A 3 -17.22 10.66 -13.96
C LYS A 3 -16.53 9.70 -12.99
N VAL A 4 -15.71 8.80 -13.53
CA VAL A 4 -14.88 7.88 -12.76
C VAL A 4 -13.45 8.44 -12.63
N TYR A 5 -12.96 8.58 -11.41
CA TYR A 5 -11.61 9.05 -11.13
C TYR A 5 -10.74 7.90 -10.63
N PHE A 6 -9.70 7.53 -11.38
CA PHE A 6 -8.67 6.59 -10.92
C PHE A 6 -7.63 7.36 -10.13
N VAL A 7 -7.65 7.22 -8.81
CA VAL A 7 -6.79 8.00 -7.91
C VAL A 7 -5.72 7.10 -7.31
N GLY A 8 -4.46 7.46 -7.50
CA GLY A 8 -3.34 6.86 -6.78
C GLY A 8 -3.34 7.28 -5.32
N ALA A 9 -3.45 6.30 -4.42
CA ALA A 9 -3.49 6.50 -2.98
C ALA A 9 -2.11 6.82 -2.38
N GLY A 10 -1.03 6.65 -3.15
CA GLY A 10 0.31 6.55 -2.58
C GLY A 10 0.53 5.16 -1.97
N SER A 11 1.72 4.96 -1.41
CA SER A 11 2.21 3.63 -1.02
C SER A 11 2.13 3.34 0.48
N GLY A 12 1.11 3.85 1.17
CA GLY A 12 0.86 3.54 2.57
C GLY A 12 0.71 4.79 3.43
N ASP A 13 1.78 5.59 3.53
CA ASP A 13 1.75 6.88 4.23
C ASP A 13 0.60 7.76 3.69
N PRO A 14 -0.38 8.16 4.55
CA PRO A 14 -1.52 8.94 4.12
C PRO A 14 -1.16 10.31 3.51
N GLU A 15 0.01 10.87 3.85
CA GLU A 15 0.47 12.16 3.32
C GLU A 15 1.10 12.04 1.93
N LEU A 16 1.31 10.83 1.42
CA LEU A 16 1.72 10.60 0.02
C LEU A 16 0.53 10.67 -0.96
N LEU A 17 -0.70 10.86 -0.47
CA LEU A 17 -1.84 11.18 -1.30
C LEU A 17 -1.66 12.58 -1.93
N THR A 18 -1.88 12.68 -3.24
CA THR A 18 -1.78 13.98 -3.92
C THR A 18 -2.91 14.93 -3.49
N LEU A 19 -2.67 16.25 -3.52
CA LEU A 19 -3.70 17.25 -3.23
C LEU A 19 -4.96 17.07 -4.09
N LYS A 20 -4.78 16.67 -5.36
CA LYS A 20 -5.89 16.36 -6.26
C LYS A 20 -6.63 15.10 -5.83
N GLY A 21 -5.92 14.07 -5.37
CA GLY A 21 -6.50 12.86 -4.80
C GLY A 21 -7.35 13.17 -3.57
N LYS A 22 -6.82 13.95 -2.61
CA LYS A 22 -7.55 14.40 -1.41
C LYS A 22 -8.87 15.10 -1.77
N ARG A 23 -8.82 16.13 -2.63
CA ARG A 23 -10.01 16.86 -3.08
C ARG A 23 -11.07 15.97 -3.74
N LEU A 24 -10.65 14.95 -4.49
CA LEU A 24 -11.57 14.01 -5.15
C LEU A 24 -12.19 13.03 -4.15
N LEU A 25 -11.45 12.57 -3.14
CA LEU A 25 -12.00 11.74 -2.06
C LEU A 25 -13.04 12.51 -1.23
N GLU A 26 -12.74 13.76 -0.88
CA GLU A 26 -13.64 14.65 -0.13
C GLU A 26 -14.99 14.89 -0.83
N SER A 27 -15.01 14.84 -2.16
CA SER A 27 -16.22 15.10 -2.96
C SER A 27 -16.90 13.85 -3.53
N ALA A 28 -16.30 12.67 -3.38
CA ALA A 28 -16.78 11.42 -3.99
C ALA A 28 -18.17 11.01 -3.48
N ASP A 29 -19.04 10.54 -4.38
CA ASP A 29 -20.29 9.87 -4.00
C ASP A 29 -20.02 8.40 -3.64
N VAL A 30 -19.09 7.77 -4.35
CA VAL A 30 -18.71 6.37 -4.15
C VAL A 30 -17.19 6.24 -4.22
N ILE A 31 -16.61 5.51 -3.28
CA ILE A 31 -15.18 5.19 -3.23
C ILE A 31 -15.00 3.67 -3.31
N ILE A 32 -14.47 3.22 -4.44
CA ILE A 32 -14.12 1.83 -4.71
C ILE A 32 -12.62 1.66 -4.45
N TYR A 33 -12.24 1.01 -3.35
CA TYR A 33 -10.84 0.93 -2.90
C TYR A 33 -10.32 -0.52 -2.92
N ASP A 34 -9.02 -0.69 -3.19
CA ASP A 34 -8.38 -2.00 -3.24
C ASP A 34 -7.74 -2.42 -1.91
N ARG A 35 -7.06 -3.59 -1.90
CA ARG A 35 -6.42 -4.16 -0.70
C ARG A 35 -5.22 -3.35 -0.20
N LEU A 36 -4.48 -2.68 -1.09
CA LEU A 36 -3.22 -2.00 -0.77
C LEU A 36 -3.42 -0.54 -0.36
N VAL A 37 -4.63 -0.01 -0.55
CA VAL A 37 -5.01 1.30 -0.02
C VAL A 37 -5.08 1.25 1.50
N HIS A 38 -4.41 2.20 2.17
CA HIS A 38 -4.58 2.36 3.61
C HIS A 38 -5.97 2.95 3.92
N PRO A 39 -6.85 2.25 4.67
CA PRO A 39 -8.25 2.64 4.81
C PRO A 39 -8.48 3.95 5.58
N VAL A 40 -7.48 4.47 6.29
CA VAL A 40 -7.58 5.79 6.94
C VAL A 40 -7.84 6.92 5.94
N LEU A 41 -7.49 6.74 4.66
CA LEU A 41 -7.81 7.72 3.62
C LEU A 41 -9.32 7.88 3.41
N LEU A 42 -10.15 6.92 3.82
CA LEU A 42 -11.61 7.02 3.76
C LEU A 42 -12.17 8.05 4.76
N TYR A 43 -11.42 8.43 5.80
CA TYR A 43 -11.81 9.49 6.73
C TYR A 43 -11.87 10.87 6.06
N LEU A 44 -11.25 11.04 4.90
CA LEU A 44 -11.35 12.26 4.09
C LEU A 44 -12.71 12.38 3.39
N ALA A 45 -13.48 11.30 3.29
CA ALA A 45 -14.72 11.30 2.51
C ALA A 45 -15.85 12.06 3.22
N LYS A 46 -16.69 12.76 2.44
CA LYS A 46 -17.95 13.34 2.95
C LYS A 46 -18.85 12.27 3.56
N ASP A 47 -19.72 12.66 4.49
CA ASP A 47 -20.56 11.75 5.27
C ASP A 47 -21.55 10.91 4.44
N SER A 48 -21.91 11.39 3.24
CA SER A 48 -22.80 10.67 2.31
C SER A 48 -22.08 9.72 1.35
N ALA A 49 -20.75 9.67 1.35
CA ALA A 49 -19.99 8.81 0.45
C ALA A 49 -20.18 7.33 0.79
N ARG A 50 -20.38 6.47 -0.22
CA ARG A 50 -20.44 5.02 -0.04
C ARG A 50 -19.09 4.36 -0.30
N PHE A 51 -18.68 3.43 0.55
CA PHE A 51 -17.43 2.67 0.39
C PHE A 51 -17.69 1.29 -0.19
N ILE A 52 -16.89 0.87 -1.17
CA ILE A 52 -16.97 -0.46 -1.78
C ILE A 52 -15.58 -1.07 -1.81
N TYR A 53 -15.37 -2.15 -1.05
CA TYR A 53 -14.12 -2.88 -1.07
C TYR A 53 -14.00 -3.75 -2.32
N SER A 54 -12.91 -3.58 -3.08
CA SER A 54 -12.63 -4.34 -4.31
C SER A 54 -11.46 -5.32 -4.18
N GLY A 55 -10.91 -5.51 -2.98
CA GLY A 55 -9.75 -6.37 -2.77
C GLY A 55 -10.11 -7.87 -2.84
N LYS A 56 -9.11 -8.71 -3.16
CA LYS A 56 -9.26 -10.17 -3.15
C LYS A 56 -9.06 -10.69 -1.72
N TYR A 57 -10.06 -11.35 -1.16
CA TYR A 57 -9.90 -12.10 0.08
C TYR A 57 -9.26 -13.47 -0.18
N PRO A 58 -8.26 -13.90 0.61
CA PRO A 58 -7.92 -15.30 0.67
C PRO A 58 -9.14 -16.02 1.28
N LYS A 59 -9.87 -16.80 0.47
CA LYS A 59 -10.98 -17.71 0.83
C LYS A 59 -12.45 -17.25 0.66
N ASN A 60 -12.77 -16.06 0.14
CA ASN A 60 -14.16 -15.71 -0.23
C ASN A 60 -14.30 -15.36 -1.71
N HIS A 61 -15.45 -15.73 -2.31
CA HIS A 61 -15.77 -15.58 -3.74
C HIS A 61 -15.74 -14.12 -4.23
N VAL A 62 -14.53 -13.64 -4.50
CA VAL A 62 -14.06 -12.99 -5.73
C VAL A 62 -15.02 -11.97 -6.39
N LEU A 63 -14.72 -10.67 -6.26
CA LEU A 63 -14.91 -9.77 -7.41
C LEU A 63 -13.79 -10.08 -8.42
N LYS A 64 -14.10 -10.79 -9.50
CA LYS A 64 -13.13 -11.01 -10.60
C LYS A 64 -12.82 -9.63 -11.21
N GLN A 65 -11.73 -9.48 -11.96
CA GLN A 65 -11.48 -8.20 -12.66
C GLN A 65 -12.69 -7.77 -13.51
N LYS A 66 -13.39 -8.76 -14.12
CA LYS A 66 -14.68 -8.55 -14.80
C LYS A 66 -15.75 -7.92 -13.91
N ASN A 67 -15.79 -8.27 -12.62
CA ASN A 67 -16.75 -7.73 -11.66
C ASN A 67 -16.37 -6.32 -11.22
N ILE A 68 -15.07 -5.97 -11.13
CA ILE A 68 -14.63 -4.59 -10.87
C ILE A 68 -14.98 -3.69 -12.05
N ASN A 69 -14.73 -4.13 -13.28
CA ASN A 69 -15.08 -3.38 -14.47
C ASN A 69 -16.60 -3.14 -14.54
N GLN A 70 -17.40 -4.18 -14.26
CA GLN A 70 -18.86 -4.06 -14.18
C GLN A 70 -19.30 -3.07 -13.09
N LEU A 71 -18.70 -3.14 -11.90
CA LEU A 71 -18.96 -2.19 -10.82
C LEU A 71 -18.66 -0.75 -11.26
N LEU A 72 -17.53 -0.51 -11.93
CA LEU A 72 -17.18 0.84 -12.42
C LEU A 72 -18.20 1.36 -13.43
N LEU A 73 -18.75 0.49 -14.29
CA LEU A 73 -19.82 0.85 -15.23
C LEU A 73 -21.13 1.19 -14.50
N GLU A 74 -21.52 0.36 -13.53
CA GLU A 74 -22.75 0.55 -12.76
C GLU A 74 -22.71 1.83 -11.93
N GLU A 75 -21.63 2.01 -11.18
CA GLU A 75 -21.45 3.17 -10.31
C GLU A 75 -21.25 4.44 -11.13
N GLY A 76 -20.42 4.39 -12.18
CA GLY A 76 -20.18 5.54 -13.07
C GLY A 76 -21.41 5.97 -13.88
N GLY A 77 -22.37 5.06 -14.07
CA GLY A 77 -23.67 5.36 -14.66
C GLY A 77 -24.68 6.01 -13.69
N LYS A 78 -24.58 5.69 -12.39
CA LYS A 78 -25.56 6.10 -11.36
C LYS A 78 -25.16 7.37 -10.59
N HIS A 79 -23.87 7.57 -10.35
CA HIS A 79 -23.37 8.62 -9.46
C HIS A 79 -22.64 9.72 -10.22
N GLN A 80 -22.53 10.92 -9.65
CA GLN A 80 -21.84 12.04 -10.33
C GLN A 80 -20.32 11.89 -10.23
N SER A 81 -19.82 11.45 -9.07
CA SER A 81 -18.40 11.29 -8.79
C SER A 81 -18.09 9.93 -8.18
N VAL A 82 -17.40 9.07 -8.94
CA VAL A 82 -16.95 7.75 -8.47
C VAL A 82 -15.44 7.74 -8.41
N VAL A 83 -14.87 7.53 -7.23
CA VAL A 83 -13.42 7.37 -7.06
C VAL A 83 -13.05 5.91 -7.02
N ARG A 84 -12.20 5.48 -7.97
CA ARG A 84 -11.48 4.23 -7.95
C ARG A 84 -10.11 4.46 -7.30
N LEU A 85 -10.05 4.27 -5.97
CA LEU A 85 -8.83 4.49 -5.18
C LEU A 85 -7.93 3.25 -5.27
N LYS A 86 -6.68 3.43 -5.72
CA LYS A 86 -5.75 2.34 -6.02
C LYS A 86 -4.45 2.54 -5.26
N GLY A 87 -3.89 1.47 -4.70
CA GLY A 87 -2.59 1.53 -4.01
C GLY A 87 -1.47 1.97 -4.96
N GLY A 88 -0.58 2.84 -4.49
CA GLY A 88 0.53 3.37 -5.28
C GLY A 88 0.07 4.30 -6.40
N ASP A 89 0.51 4.01 -7.63
CA ASP A 89 0.14 4.74 -8.84
C ASP A 89 -0.78 3.89 -9.74
N PRO A 90 -1.89 4.43 -10.27
CA PRO A 90 -2.81 3.67 -11.13
C PRO A 90 -2.14 3.07 -12.38
N GLY A 91 -1.17 3.78 -12.95
CA GLY A 91 -0.47 3.46 -14.19
C GLY A 91 0.66 2.44 -14.03
N ILE A 92 1.15 2.17 -12.82
CA ILE A 92 2.27 1.26 -12.59
C ILE A 92 1.76 -0.06 -12.00
N PHE A 93 1.70 -1.10 -12.83
CA PHE A 93 1.19 -2.43 -12.49
C PHE A 93 -0.24 -2.45 -11.88
N GLY A 94 -0.98 -1.33 -11.99
CA GLY A 94 -2.31 -1.16 -11.41
C GLY A 94 -3.47 -1.57 -12.32
N ARG A 95 -3.20 -2.06 -13.54
CA ARG A 95 -4.22 -2.48 -14.53
C ARG A 95 -5.20 -1.37 -14.97
N VAL A 96 -4.87 -0.09 -14.77
CA VAL A 96 -5.76 1.03 -15.13
C VAL A 96 -6.16 1.02 -16.61
N GLY A 97 -5.28 0.57 -17.51
CA GLY A 97 -5.58 0.48 -18.94
C GLY A 97 -6.79 -0.42 -19.26
N GLU A 98 -6.91 -1.56 -18.58
CA GLU A 98 -8.05 -2.48 -18.76
C GLU A 98 -9.36 -1.88 -18.24
N GLU A 99 -9.29 -1.20 -17.09
CA GLU A 99 -10.45 -0.56 -16.44
C GLU A 99 -10.94 0.62 -17.31
N VAL A 100 -10.02 1.46 -17.79
CA VAL A 100 -10.31 2.60 -18.68
C VAL A 100 -10.93 2.16 -20.00
N SER A 101 -10.38 1.12 -20.64
CA SER A 101 -10.90 0.60 -21.91
C SER A 101 -12.37 0.18 -21.78
N THR A 102 -12.75 -0.36 -20.62
CA THR A 102 -14.13 -0.75 -20.32
C THR A 102 -15.06 0.47 -20.24
N LEU A 103 -14.62 1.55 -19.56
CA LEU A 103 -15.40 2.79 -19.45
C LEU A 103 -15.57 3.48 -20.80
N GLN A 104 -14.51 3.55 -21.60
CA GLN A 104 -14.53 4.12 -22.94
C GLN A 104 -15.54 3.41 -23.85
N ALA A 105 -15.58 2.07 -23.81
CA ALA A 105 -16.52 1.28 -24.59
C ALA A 105 -18.00 1.54 -24.25
N LYS A 106 -18.28 2.18 -23.10
CA LYS A 106 -19.63 2.56 -22.64
C LYS A 106 -19.83 4.08 -22.59
N GLY A 107 -18.87 4.86 -23.09
CA GLY A 107 -18.94 6.32 -23.12
C GLY A 107 -18.88 7.00 -21.74
N ILE A 108 -18.45 6.31 -20.69
CA ILE A 108 -18.33 6.90 -19.34
C ILE A 108 -17.03 7.73 -19.26
N SER A 109 -17.17 9.00 -18.90
CA SER A 109 -16.03 9.90 -18.68
C SER A 109 -15.17 9.42 -17.53
N TYR A 110 -13.85 9.56 -17.70
CA TYR A 110 -12.90 9.21 -16.65
C TYR A 110 -11.74 10.21 -16.55
N GLU A 111 -11.01 10.13 -15.46
CA GLU A 111 -9.76 10.87 -15.24
C GLU A 111 -8.80 10.03 -14.40
N ILE A 112 -7.51 10.14 -14.68
CA ILE A 112 -6.45 9.46 -13.94
C ILE A 112 -5.66 10.51 -13.15
N VAL A 113 -5.55 10.30 -11.85
CA VAL A 113 -4.72 11.08 -10.94
C VAL A 113 -3.55 10.20 -10.50
N PRO A 114 -2.31 10.54 -10.87
CA PRO A 114 -1.15 9.75 -10.49
C PRO A 114 -0.94 9.76 -8.97
N GLY A 115 -0.18 8.79 -8.48
CA GLY A 115 0.18 8.64 -7.07
C GLY A 115 1.65 8.30 -6.88
N VAL A 116 2.12 8.38 -5.63
CA VAL A 116 3.49 7.98 -5.30
C VAL A 116 3.58 6.45 -5.34
N THR A 117 4.29 5.94 -6.35
CA THR A 117 4.48 4.50 -6.55
C THR A 117 5.39 3.86 -5.50
N ALA A 118 5.25 2.54 -5.28
CA ALA A 118 5.97 1.83 -4.24
C ALA A 118 7.48 1.91 -4.41
N ALA A 119 8.00 1.95 -5.64
CA ALA A 119 9.42 2.18 -5.91
C ALA A 119 9.93 3.50 -5.34
N SER A 120 9.21 4.59 -5.55
CA SER A 120 9.62 5.90 -5.04
C SER A 120 9.51 5.96 -3.52
N ALA A 121 8.40 5.46 -2.96
CA ALA A 121 8.18 5.47 -1.52
C ALA A 121 9.21 4.58 -0.79
N ALA A 122 9.34 3.30 -1.19
CA ALA A 122 10.29 2.39 -0.58
C ALA A 122 11.73 2.90 -0.70
N SER A 123 12.10 3.48 -1.85
CA SER A 123 13.41 4.12 -2.04
C SER A 123 13.68 5.22 -1.01
N SER A 124 12.81 6.24 -0.95
CA SER A 124 13.03 7.41 -0.10
C SER A 124 12.91 7.09 1.40
N TYR A 125 12.01 6.17 1.78
CA TYR A 125 11.77 5.81 3.19
C TYR A 125 12.74 4.73 3.69
N SER A 126 13.53 4.12 2.81
CA SER A 126 14.61 3.18 3.18
C SER A 126 16.03 3.75 2.98
N GLY A 127 16.15 5.02 2.59
CA GLY A 127 17.43 5.69 2.31
C GLY A 127 18.21 5.13 1.11
N ILE A 128 17.53 4.39 0.22
CA ILE A 128 18.14 3.79 -0.97
C ILE A 128 17.67 4.60 -2.18
N PRO A 129 18.45 5.54 -2.73
CA PRO A 129 18.02 6.30 -3.89
C PRO A 129 17.93 5.38 -5.12
N LEU A 130 16.94 5.58 -6.00
CA LEU A 130 16.84 4.76 -7.23
C LEU A 130 17.91 5.10 -8.27
N THR A 131 18.49 6.30 -8.19
CA THR A 131 19.57 6.75 -9.07
C THR A 131 20.68 7.35 -8.23
N HIS A 132 21.91 7.20 -8.68
CA HIS A 132 23.06 7.83 -8.05
C HIS A 132 24.15 7.99 -9.10
N ARG A 133 24.80 9.16 -9.14
CA ARG A 133 25.75 9.51 -10.22
C ARG A 133 26.83 8.45 -10.43
N GLU A 134 27.29 7.82 -9.36
CA GLU A 134 28.35 6.81 -9.39
C GLU A 134 27.83 5.38 -9.56
N TYR A 135 26.56 5.10 -9.25
CA TYR A 135 26.06 3.72 -9.13
C TYR A 135 24.98 3.37 -10.14
N SER A 136 24.17 4.33 -10.57
CA SER A 136 23.01 4.04 -11.41
C SER A 136 22.52 5.28 -12.16
N SER A 137 22.51 5.16 -13.50
CA SER A 137 21.97 6.18 -14.41
C SER A 137 20.60 5.80 -14.99
N LYS A 138 20.10 4.59 -14.66
CA LYS A 138 18.85 4.04 -15.19
C LYS A 138 18.08 3.28 -14.11
N VAL A 139 16.76 3.40 -14.16
CA VAL A 139 15.85 2.69 -13.26
C VAL A 139 14.89 1.87 -14.09
N THR A 140 14.73 0.59 -13.74
CA THR A 140 13.75 -0.30 -14.37
C THR A 140 12.71 -0.71 -13.34
N LEU A 141 11.45 -0.40 -13.61
CA LEU A 141 10.32 -0.94 -12.86
C LEU A 141 9.86 -2.22 -13.54
N ALA A 142 9.95 -3.35 -12.86
CA ALA A 142 9.60 -4.66 -13.42
C ALA A 142 8.74 -5.45 -12.45
N THR A 143 8.01 -6.45 -12.96
CA THR A 143 7.28 -7.41 -12.14
C THR A 143 7.88 -8.80 -12.29
N ALA A 144 7.93 -9.56 -11.19
CA ALA A 144 8.33 -10.96 -11.26
C ALA A 144 7.21 -11.87 -11.83
N HIS A 145 5.95 -11.44 -11.81
CA HIS A 145 4.82 -12.13 -12.42
C HIS A 145 4.72 -11.80 -13.90
N ARG A 146 5.40 -12.60 -14.72
CA ARG A 146 5.50 -12.42 -16.17
C ARG A 146 4.50 -13.26 -16.94
N GLN A 147 4.23 -12.86 -18.18
CA GLN A 147 3.54 -13.72 -19.13
C GLN A 147 4.46 -14.88 -19.55
N ALA A 148 3.89 -16.06 -19.80
CA ALA A 148 4.67 -17.23 -20.21
C ALA A 148 5.46 -16.92 -21.51
N GLY A 149 6.77 -17.20 -21.49
CA GLY A 149 7.68 -16.96 -22.62
C GLY A 149 8.44 -15.63 -22.61
N GLU A 150 8.15 -14.73 -21.66
CA GLU A 150 8.84 -13.44 -21.55
C GLU A 150 10.19 -13.56 -20.83
N SER A 151 11.29 -13.26 -21.52
CA SER A 151 12.65 -13.20 -20.96
C SER A 151 13.04 -11.77 -20.59
N ILE A 152 13.58 -11.57 -19.40
CA ILE A 152 14.19 -10.31 -18.97
C ILE A 152 15.70 -10.46 -19.09
N ASP A 153 16.36 -9.50 -19.75
CA ASP A 153 17.81 -9.36 -19.78
C ASP A 153 18.29 -8.69 -18.48
N PHE A 154 18.36 -9.48 -17.40
CA PHE A 154 18.82 -8.99 -16.12
C PHE A 154 20.26 -8.48 -16.17
N LYS A 155 21.11 -9.07 -17.00
CA LYS A 155 22.50 -8.61 -17.14
C LYS A 155 22.54 -7.19 -17.67
N GLY A 156 21.92 -6.94 -18.83
CA GLY A 156 21.86 -5.60 -19.40
C GLY A 156 21.15 -4.59 -18.49
N LEU A 157 20.13 -5.01 -17.73
CA LEU A 157 19.42 -4.11 -16.80
C LEU A 157 20.21 -3.76 -15.53
N THR A 158 21.08 -4.64 -15.04
CA THR A 158 21.89 -4.42 -13.83
C THR A 158 23.18 -3.66 -14.10
N GLU A 159 23.70 -3.66 -15.34
CA GLU A 159 24.88 -2.86 -15.73
C GLU A 159 24.63 -1.35 -15.57
N ASN A 160 25.22 -0.70 -14.56
CA ASN A 160 25.00 0.72 -14.22
C ASN A 160 23.52 1.10 -14.04
N GLY A 161 22.72 0.17 -13.53
CA GLY A 161 21.28 0.34 -13.39
C GLY A 161 20.73 -0.21 -12.07
N THR A 162 19.53 0.26 -11.76
CA THR A 162 18.74 -0.18 -10.60
C THR A 162 17.46 -0.84 -11.08
N ILE A 163 17.16 -2.03 -10.56
CA ILE A 163 15.91 -2.72 -10.85
C ILE A 163 15.03 -2.68 -9.61
N CYS A 164 13.79 -2.20 -9.76
CA CYS A 164 12.74 -2.27 -8.75
C CYS A 164 11.74 -3.36 -9.16
N LEU A 165 11.80 -4.51 -8.49
CA LEU A 165 10.95 -5.67 -8.75
C LEU A 165 9.73 -5.66 -7.83
N TYR A 166 8.56 -5.51 -8.45
CA TYR A 166 7.25 -5.61 -7.84
C TYR A 166 6.78 -7.06 -7.81
N MET A 167 6.06 -7.42 -6.74
CA MET A 167 5.52 -8.78 -6.54
C MET A 167 6.63 -9.85 -6.63
N GLY A 168 7.83 -9.51 -6.15
CA GLY A 168 9.04 -10.30 -6.33
C GLY A 168 9.20 -11.46 -5.34
N VAL A 169 8.67 -11.32 -4.12
CA VAL A 169 8.94 -12.27 -3.02
C VAL A 169 8.50 -13.69 -3.34
N GLU A 170 7.30 -13.88 -3.89
CA GLU A 170 6.78 -15.22 -4.29
C GLU A 170 7.58 -15.89 -5.42
N ARG A 171 8.42 -15.13 -6.12
CA ARG A 171 9.19 -15.58 -7.29
C ARG A 171 10.68 -15.33 -7.11
N VAL A 172 11.13 -15.16 -5.86
CA VAL A 172 12.50 -14.72 -5.59
C VAL A 172 13.53 -15.77 -5.98
N GLU A 173 13.27 -17.05 -5.72
CA GLU A 173 14.16 -18.16 -6.11
C GLU A 173 14.39 -18.20 -7.63
N ASP A 174 13.32 -18.17 -8.42
CA ASP A 174 13.42 -18.15 -9.89
C ASP A 174 14.13 -16.88 -10.39
N THR A 175 13.91 -15.75 -9.74
CA THR A 175 14.57 -14.49 -10.07
C THR A 175 16.07 -14.56 -9.77
N GLN A 176 16.46 -15.02 -8.59
CA GLN A 176 17.86 -15.23 -8.20
C GLN A 176 18.56 -16.17 -9.17
N ARG A 177 17.96 -17.33 -9.46
CA ARG A 177 18.51 -18.31 -10.40
C ARG A 177 18.77 -17.68 -11.77
N LYS A 178 17.78 -16.95 -12.32
CA LYS A 178 17.92 -16.28 -13.62
C LYS A 178 18.98 -15.17 -13.63
N LEU A 179 19.09 -14.40 -12.56
CA LEU A 179 20.15 -13.39 -12.41
C LEU A 179 21.53 -14.04 -12.50
N LEU A 180 21.74 -15.13 -11.75
CA LEU A 180 23.00 -15.87 -11.73
C LEU A 180 23.30 -16.56 -13.08
N GLU A 181 22.30 -17.20 -13.69
CA GLU A 181 22.42 -17.85 -15.01
C GLU A 181 22.81 -16.86 -16.12
N GLN A 182 22.35 -15.62 -16.02
CA GLN A 182 22.70 -14.54 -16.96
C GLN A 182 24.05 -13.88 -16.64
N GLY A 183 24.77 -14.35 -15.62
CA GLY A 183 26.09 -13.85 -15.26
C GLY A 183 26.09 -12.52 -14.52
N VAL A 184 24.98 -12.16 -13.86
CA VAL A 184 24.98 -11.03 -12.91
C VAL A 184 25.82 -11.40 -11.70
N SER A 185 26.61 -10.45 -11.20
CA SER A 185 27.49 -10.66 -10.04
C SER A 185 26.69 -11.19 -8.84
N PRO A 186 27.08 -12.33 -8.24
CA PRO A 186 26.42 -12.86 -7.04
C PRO A 186 26.47 -11.89 -5.84
N ASN A 187 27.45 -10.98 -5.85
CA ASN A 187 27.66 -9.99 -4.79
C ASN A 187 26.91 -8.68 -5.01
N LEU A 188 26.22 -8.50 -6.15
CA LEU A 188 25.46 -7.28 -6.42
C LEU A 188 24.44 -7.06 -5.27
N PRO A 189 24.45 -5.89 -4.61
CA PRO A 189 23.56 -5.62 -3.49
C PRO A 189 22.07 -5.65 -3.86
N VAL A 190 21.27 -6.13 -2.92
CA VAL A 190 19.81 -6.24 -2.99
C VAL A 190 19.22 -5.69 -1.70
N ALA A 191 18.16 -4.91 -1.78
CA ALA A 191 17.31 -4.58 -0.65
C ALA A 191 15.90 -5.11 -0.86
N ILE A 192 15.27 -5.59 0.22
CA ILE A 192 13.86 -5.93 0.26
C ILE A 192 13.20 -5.00 1.27
N VAL A 193 12.23 -4.22 0.80
CA VAL A 193 11.47 -3.26 1.61
C VAL A 193 10.02 -3.73 1.64
N GLU A 194 9.63 -4.27 2.78
CA GLU A 194 8.24 -4.68 3.07
C GLU A 194 7.46 -3.49 3.65
N TRP A 195 6.22 -3.31 3.20
CA TRP A 195 5.33 -2.23 3.68
C TRP A 195 5.99 -0.83 3.64
N GLY A 196 6.76 -0.54 2.59
CA GLY A 196 7.48 0.73 2.45
C GLY A 196 6.59 1.95 2.68
N SER A 197 7.08 2.93 3.46
CA SER A 197 6.38 4.12 3.96
C SER A 197 5.35 3.94 5.08
N LEU A 198 5.01 2.72 5.49
CA LEU A 198 4.19 2.52 6.70
C LEU A 198 5.05 2.38 7.94
N GLY A 199 4.51 2.71 9.12
CA GLY A 199 5.20 2.54 10.40
C GLY A 199 5.61 1.10 10.72
N ARG A 200 5.06 0.11 9.99
CA ARG A 200 5.43 -1.31 10.06
C ARG A 200 6.48 -1.72 9.02
N GLN A 201 7.12 -0.76 8.33
CA GLN A 201 8.12 -1.02 7.30
C GLN A 201 9.22 -1.93 7.85
N ARG A 202 9.62 -2.93 7.05
CA ARG A 202 10.82 -3.72 7.33
C ARG A 202 11.75 -3.62 6.14
N THR A 203 12.97 -3.19 6.37
CA THR A 203 14.02 -3.12 5.35
C THR A 203 15.11 -4.14 5.68
N MET A 204 15.49 -4.92 4.68
CA MET A 204 16.58 -5.88 4.79
C MET A 204 17.49 -5.74 3.56
N THR A 205 18.81 -5.76 3.76
CA THR A 205 19.82 -5.77 2.69
C THR A 205 20.56 -7.11 2.60
N ALA A 206 20.71 -7.63 1.40
CA ALA A 206 21.42 -8.87 1.07
C ALA A 206 22.24 -8.69 -0.21
N SER A 207 22.82 -9.76 -0.74
CA SER A 207 23.31 -9.82 -2.11
C SER A 207 22.38 -10.68 -2.97
N ILE A 208 22.58 -10.68 -4.29
CA ILE A 208 21.87 -11.63 -5.17
C ILE A 208 22.04 -13.06 -4.65
N GLN A 209 23.24 -13.47 -4.21
CA GLN A 209 23.50 -14.83 -3.73
C GLN A 209 22.70 -15.20 -2.47
N THR A 210 22.43 -14.25 -1.59
CA THR A 210 21.83 -14.50 -0.26
C THR A 210 20.40 -14.02 -0.11
N MET A 211 19.81 -13.38 -1.13
CA MET A 211 18.49 -12.76 -1.03
C MET A 211 17.36 -13.73 -0.67
N VAL A 212 17.42 -14.99 -1.12
CA VAL A 212 16.40 -16.02 -0.80
C VAL A 212 16.47 -16.36 0.69
N GLU A 213 17.64 -16.78 1.16
CA GLU A 213 17.89 -17.09 2.58
C GLU A 213 17.51 -15.91 3.49
N ALA A 214 17.84 -14.69 3.07
CA ALA A 214 17.51 -13.49 3.83
C ALA A 214 15.99 -13.26 3.92
N ILE A 215 15.23 -13.49 2.86
CA ILE A 215 13.76 -13.39 2.91
C ILE A 215 13.17 -14.44 3.86
N GLU A 216 13.67 -15.67 3.83
CA GLU A 216 13.22 -16.78 4.69
C GLU A 216 13.54 -16.48 6.17
N ASN A 217 14.77 -16.11 6.48
CA ASN A 217 15.23 -15.82 7.84
C ASN A 217 14.46 -14.65 8.48
N TYR A 218 14.17 -13.60 7.70
CA TYR A 218 13.41 -12.44 8.18
C TYR A 218 11.89 -12.60 8.05
N GLN A 219 11.43 -13.72 7.47
CA GLN A 219 10.03 -14.01 7.19
C GLN A 219 9.34 -12.83 6.49
N LEU A 220 9.99 -12.27 5.46
CA LEU A 220 9.44 -11.17 4.67
C LEU A 220 8.31 -11.70 3.79
N GLN A 221 7.25 -10.92 3.67
CA GLN A 221 6.03 -11.28 2.95
C GLN A 221 5.66 -10.21 1.93
N ASN A 222 4.63 -10.48 1.13
CA ASN A 222 4.03 -9.47 0.28
C ASN A 222 3.07 -8.57 1.10
N PRO A 223 2.99 -7.26 0.80
CA PRO A 223 3.66 -6.55 -0.27
C PRO A 223 5.09 -6.12 0.12
N SER A 224 6.05 -6.48 -0.74
CA SER A 224 7.43 -6.00 -0.66
C SER A 224 7.91 -5.55 -2.04
N LEU A 225 8.84 -4.60 -2.04
CA LEU A 225 9.62 -4.22 -3.21
C LEU A 225 11.04 -4.74 -3.06
N ILE A 226 11.56 -5.37 -4.11
CA ILE A 226 12.97 -5.77 -4.17
C ILE A 226 13.71 -4.74 -5.03
N ILE A 227 14.75 -4.10 -4.49
CA ILE A 227 15.63 -3.16 -5.18
C ILE A 227 16.96 -3.87 -5.42
N VAL A 228 17.39 -3.98 -6.67
CA VAL A 228 18.65 -4.64 -7.06
C VAL A 228 19.57 -3.60 -7.69
N GLY A 229 20.81 -3.49 -7.20
CA GLY A 229 21.84 -2.62 -7.76
C GLY A 229 22.72 -1.94 -6.70
N GLU A 230 23.83 -1.36 -7.15
CA GLU A 230 24.84 -0.74 -6.29
C GLU A 230 24.31 0.41 -5.40
N VAL A 231 23.19 1.03 -5.78
CA VAL A 231 22.52 2.06 -4.98
C VAL A 231 22.10 1.58 -3.59
N VAL A 232 21.93 0.27 -3.38
CA VAL A 232 21.61 -0.29 -2.05
C VAL A 232 22.74 -0.01 -1.05
N SER A 233 23.99 0.10 -1.52
CA SER A 233 25.15 0.46 -0.69
C SER A 233 25.08 1.89 -0.14
N CYS A 234 24.17 2.74 -0.62
CA CYS A 234 23.94 4.08 -0.07
C CYS A 234 23.31 4.03 1.32
N ARG A 235 22.57 2.98 1.67
CA ARG A 235 21.92 2.83 2.96
C ARG A 235 22.96 2.54 4.05
N LYS A 236 22.97 3.33 5.13
CA LYS A 236 23.94 3.21 6.23
C LYS A 236 23.24 2.92 7.56
N GLY A 237 22.63 1.74 7.65
CA GLY A 237 21.95 1.29 8.86
C GLY A 237 20.48 1.72 8.90
N ALA A 238 20.03 2.23 10.04
CA ALA A 238 18.68 2.76 10.21
C ALA A 238 18.60 4.19 9.66
N GLU A 239 17.68 4.42 8.74
CA GLU A 239 17.51 5.70 8.06
C GLU A 239 16.50 6.60 8.79
N TRP A 240 16.37 7.86 8.35
CA TRP A 240 15.56 8.89 9.01
C TRP A 240 14.14 8.41 9.44
N PHE A 241 13.48 7.60 8.61
CA PHE A 241 12.12 7.11 8.85
C PHE A 241 12.07 6.08 9.97
N GLU A 242 13.06 5.19 10.03
CA GLU A 242 13.16 4.11 11.01
C GLU A 242 13.60 4.64 12.39
N GLN A 243 14.06 5.89 12.45
CA GLN A 243 14.46 6.59 13.68
C GLN A 243 13.31 7.41 14.31
N LEU A 244 12.13 7.43 13.67
CA LEU A 244 10.98 8.16 14.20
C LEU A 244 10.50 7.54 15.54
N PRO A 245 10.01 8.35 16.49
CA PRO A 245 9.84 7.92 17.88
C PRO A 245 8.79 6.82 18.09
N LEU A 246 7.82 6.68 17.18
CA LEU A 246 6.80 5.63 17.21
C LEU A 246 6.98 4.61 16.07
N PHE A 247 8.12 4.62 15.37
CA PHE A 247 8.41 3.63 14.33
C PHE A 247 8.30 2.19 14.86
N GLY A 248 7.66 1.32 14.09
CA GLY A 248 7.39 -0.07 14.45
C GLY A 248 6.19 -0.28 15.39
N GLN A 249 5.62 0.78 15.97
CA GLN A 249 4.49 0.66 16.90
C GLN A 249 3.15 0.62 16.16
N LYS A 250 2.37 -0.44 16.38
CA LYS A 250 1.02 -0.57 15.85
C LYS A 250 0.00 -0.06 16.85
N ILE A 251 -0.64 1.06 16.51
CA ILE A 251 -1.52 1.79 17.44
C ILE A 251 -2.95 1.80 16.88
N LEU A 252 -3.90 1.39 17.72
CA LEU A 252 -5.33 1.57 17.45
C LEU A 252 -5.84 2.78 18.23
N LEU A 253 -6.33 3.79 17.51
CA LEU A 253 -7.04 4.93 18.09
C LEU A 253 -8.52 4.62 18.22
N LEU A 254 -9.10 4.91 19.38
CA LEU A 254 -10.52 4.73 19.68
C LEU A 254 -11.13 6.02 20.22
N ASP A 255 -12.30 6.34 19.70
CA ASP A 255 -13.11 7.46 20.17
C ASP A 255 -14.60 7.17 19.96
N ILE A 256 -15.47 7.83 20.73
CA ILE A 256 -16.91 7.89 20.47
C ILE A 256 -17.26 9.00 19.47
N GLU A 257 -16.45 10.06 19.47
CA GLU A 257 -16.60 11.15 18.53
C GLU A 257 -15.94 10.81 17.19
N LYS A 258 -16.32 11.54 16.15
CA LYS A 258 -15.70 11.40 14.83
C LYS A 258 -14.21 11.75 14.94
N ILE A 259 -13.35 10.78 14.62
CA ILE A 259 -11.90 10.97 14.69
C ILE A 259 -11.45 11.81 13.50
N ASP A 260 -10.85 12.96 13.78
CA ASP A 260 -10.29 13.84 12.75
C ASP A 260 -9.05 13.22 12.09
N PHE A 261 -8.95 13.39 10.76
CA PHE A 261 -7.83 12.88 9.97
C PHE A 261 -6.47 13.41 10.46
N GLU A 262 -6.42 14.67 10.92
CA GLU A 262 -5.21 15.29 11.48
C GLU A 262 -4.71 14.60 12.76
N ILE A 263 -5.61 14.02 13.57
CA ILE A 263 -5.21 13.22 14.74
C ILE A 263 -4.45 11.98 14.26
N ILE A 264 -4.97 11.28 13.24
CA ILE A 264 -4.29 10.12 12.64
C ILE A 264 -2.90 10.52 12.12
N LEU A 265 -2.81 11.64 11.40
CA LEU A 265 -1.54 12.14 10.86
C LEU A 265 -0.52 12.42 11.97
N SER A 266 -0.95 12.96 13.11
CA SER A 266 -0.05 13.28 14.23
C SER A 266 0.70 12.05 14.79
N TYR A 267 0.18 10.84 14.56
CA TYR A 267 0.84 9.58 14.90
C TYR A 267 1.68 9.03 13.74
N THR A 268 1.18 9.06 12.50
CA THR A 268 1.93 8.56 11.34
C THR A 268 3.18 9.39 11.06
N GLN A 269 3.13 10.71 11.28
CA GLN A 269 4.28 11.62 11.22
C GLN A 269 5.38 11.27 12.23
N LYS A 270 5.01 10.59 13.31
CA LYS A 270 5.93 10.06 14.33
C LYS A 270 6.36 8.63 14.03
N GLY A 271 6.01 8.07 12.88
CA GLY A 271 6.38 6.74 12.41
C GLY A 271 5.44 5.62 12.86
N ALA A 272 4.33 5.90 13.53
CA ALA A 272 3.41 4.86 13.99
C ALA A 272 2.63 4.22 12.82
N ASP A 273 2.33 2.94 12.94
CA ASP A 273 1.40 2.21 12.09
C ASP A 273 0.00 2.29 12.71
N VAL A 274 -0.83 3.22 12.24
CA VAL A 274 -2.04 3.66 12.95
C VAL A 274 -3.30 3.26 12.21
N TYR A 275 -4.29 2.79 12.97
CA TYR A 275 -5.67 2.73 12.53
C TYR A 275 -6.58 3.38 13.56
N ALA A 276 -7.74 3.85 13.10
CA ALA A 276 -8.72 4.53 13.94
C ALA A 276 -10.08 3.85 13.81
N ILE A 277 -10.84 3.81 14.90
CA ILE A 277 -12.20 3.29 14.93
C ILE A 277 -13.05 4.21 15.81
N GLN A 278 -14.16 4.67 15.26
CA GLN A 278 -15.20 5.32 16.05
C GLN A 278 -16.15 4.25 16.62
N VAL A 279 -16.45 4.30 17.91
CA VAL A 279 -17.30 3.35 18.63
C VAL A 279 -18.56 4.02 19.19
N GLY A 280 -19.47 3.23 19.76
CA GLY A 280 -20.72 3.74 20.33
C GLY A 280 -21.87 3.88 19.33
N GLU A 281 -22.99 4.43 19.83
CA GLU A 281 -24.26 4.47 19.09
C GLU A 281 -24.26 5.46 17.92
N GLN A 282 -23.42 6.50 17.98
CA GLN A 282 -23.29 7.53 16.94
C GLN A 282 -22.16 7.23 15.94
N ARG A 283 -21.59 6.02 15.96
CA ARG A 283 -20.49 5.67 15.07
C ARG A 283 -20.90 5.69 13.60
N ASP A 284 -19.96 6.03 12.74
CA ASP A 284 -20.16 6.00 11.30
C ASP A 284 -20.27 4.55 10.76
N LEU A 285 -21.51 4.11 10.54
CA LEU A 285 -21.83 2.76 10.05
C LEU A 285 -21.21 2.43 8.69
N ARG A 286 -20.80 3.43 7.91
CA ARG A 286 -20.11 3.20 6.62
C ARG A 286 -18.78 2.48 6.82
N PHE A 287 -18.16 2.65 7.98
CA PHE A 287 -16.91 2.01 8.33
C PHE A 287 -17.07 0.62 8.94
N ASP A 288 -18.27 0.15 9.29
CA ASP A 288 -18.46 -1.16 9.95
C ASP A 288 -17.81 -2.31 9.15
N GLU A 289 -18.00 -2.34 7.82
CA GLU A 289 -17.35 -3.32 6.96
C GLU A 289 -15.84 -3.04 6.85
N VAL A 290 -15.42 -1.78 6.71
CA VAL A 290 -14.01 -1.38 6.61
C VAL A 290 -13.22 -1.86 7.85
N HIS A 291 -13.74 -1.58 9.05
CA HIS A 291 -13.19 -1.99 10.33
C HIS A 291 -13.11 -3.52 10.43
N ARG A 292 -14.20 -4.23 10.16
CA ARG A 292 -14.22 -5.71 10.18
C ARG A 292 -13.14 -6.30 9.28
N CYS A 293 -12.99 -5.76 8.08
CA CYS A 293 -12.04 -6.26 7.11
C CYS A 293 -10.60 -5.94 7.50
N TYR A 294 -10.35 -4.74 8.03
CA TYR A 294 -9.03 -4.36 8.51
C TYR A 294 -8.61 -5.20 9.73
N LEU A 295 -9.46 -5.28 10.76
CA LEU A 295 -9.16 -5.97 12.01
C LEU A 295 -8.88 -7.47 11.85
N ARG A 296 -9.44 -8.13 10.82
CA ARG A 296 -9.21 -9.58 10.58
C ARG A 296 -7.73 -9.91 10.36
N ASP A 297 -7.02 -9.03 9.67
CA ASP A 297 -5.65 -9.27 9.17
C ASP A 297 -4.60 -8.47 9.98
N HIS A 298 -5.02 -7.73 11.01
CA HIS A 298 -4.17 -6.83 11.79
C HIS A 298 -4.22 -7.14 13.29
N SER A 299 -3.12 -6.83 13.96
CA SER A 299 -3.01 -6.80 15.43
C SER A 299 -2.30 -5.52 15.83
N PHE A 300 -2.54 -5.09 17.06
CA PHE A 300 -2.02 -3.83 17.60
C PHE A 300 -1.17 -4.09 18.85
N ASP A 301 -0.16 -3.27 19.03
CA ASP A 301 0.69 -3.27 20.22
C ASP A 301 0.08 -2.41 21.33
N GLU A 302 -0.70 -1.39 20.96
CA GLU A 302 -1.35 -0.46 21.88
C GLU A 302 -2.73 -0.02 21.38
N VAL A 303 -3.63 0.23 22.33
CA VAL A 303 -4.93 0.85 22.12
C VAL A 303 -4.96 2.17 22.88
N VAL A 304 -5.14 3.27 22.16
CA VAL A 304 -5.22 4.62 22.71
C VAL A 304 -6.68 5.08 22.66
N TYR A 305 -7.22 5.39 23.84
CA TYR A 305 -8.54 6.00 23.99
C TYR A 305 -8.38 7.52 23.97
N LEU A 306 -8.96 8.18 22.96
CA LEU A 306 -8.84 9.63 22.82
C LEU A 306 -9.70 10.37 23.85
N ASP A 307 -10.85 9.81 24.24
CA ASP A 307 -11.61 10.21 25.43
C ASP A 307 -11.26 9.31 26.64
N GLN A 308 -10.84 9.95 27.73
CA GLN A 308 -10.44 9.32 28.99
C GLN A 308 -11.59 8.54 29.67
N ASN A 309 -12.84 8.90 29.40
CA ASN A 309 -14.00 8.21 29.96
C ASN A 309 -14.25 6.84 29.29
N LEU A 310 -13.66 6.57 28.13
CA LEU A 310 -13.90 5.37 27.33
C LEU A 310 -13.24 4.11 27.89
N LYS A 311 -12.12 4.26 28.61
CA LYS A 311 -11.26 3.16 29.02
C LYS A 311 -11.99 2.07 29.81
N ASN A 312 -13.03 2.44 30.57
CA ASN A 312 -13.81 1.50 31.38
C ASN A 312 -15.09 0.99 30.70
N MET A 313 -15.62 1.71 29.71
CA MET A 313 -16.93 1.41 29.09
C MET A 313 -16.82 0.45 27.90
N TYR A 314 -15.76 0.57 27.09
CA TYR A 314 -15.71 -0.06 25.77
C TYR A 314 -14.76 -1.24 25.64
N ILE A 315 -14.21 -1.73 26.77
CA ILE A 315 -13.44 -2.99 26.80
C ILE A 315 -14.25 -4.15 26.16
N LYS A 316 -15.57 -4.22 26.43
CA LYS A 316 -16.45 -5.27 25.87
C LYS A 316 -16.73 -5.13 24.37
N GLU A 317 -16.72 -3.90 23.83
CA GLU A 317 -16.93 -3.68 22.39
C GLU A 317 -15.66 -3.97 21.59
N LEU A 318 -14.48 -3.83 22.19
CA LEU A 318 -13.24 -4.33 21.58
C LEU A 318 -13.23 -5.84 21.42
N ASP A 319 -13.78 -6.57 22.40
CA ASP A 319 -13.98 -8.01 22.29
C ASP A 319 -14.95 -8.36 21.15
N SER A 320 -16.04 -7.60 20.98
CA SER A 320 -17.02 -7.84 19.90
C SER A 320 -16.46 -7.50 18.50
N LEU A 321 -15.58 -6.51 18.41
CA LEU A 321 -14.83 -6.14 17.20
C LEU A 321 -13.66 -7.11 16.90
N ASN A 322 -13.41 -8.09 17.78
CA ASN A 322 -12.28 -9.02 17.68
C ASN A 322 -10.91 -8.33 17.57
N VAL A 323 -10.72 -7.21 18.29
CA VAL A 323 -9.44 -6.49 18.29
C VAL A 323 -8.37 -7.35 18.96
N ARG A 324 -7.29 -7.64 18.22
CA ARG A 324 -6.15 -8.42 18.71
C ARG A 324 -5.07 -7.50 19.24
N VAL A 325 -4.98 -7.37 20.55
CA VAL A 325 -3.88 -6.65 21.23
C VAL A 325 -2.83 -7.66 21.67
N ARG A 326 -1.56 -7.43 21.29
CA ARG A 326 -0.45 -8.26 21.76
C ARG A 326 -0.24 -8.02 23.25
N LYS A 327 -0.34 -9.08 24.06
CA LYS A 327 0.08 -9.02 25.47
C LYS A 327 1.60 -8.88 25.48
N ARG A 328 2.11 -7.77 26.03
CA ARG A 328 3.54 -7.55 26.25
C ARG A 328 4.11 -8.53 27.26
#